data_AF-A0A921IN50-F1
#
_entry.id   AF-A0A921IN50-F1
#
_cell.length_a   1.000
_cell.length_b   1.000
_cell.length_c   1.000
_cell.angle_alpha   90.00
_cell.angle_beta   90.00
_cell.angle_gamma   90.00
#
_symmetry.space_group_name_H-M   'P 1'
#
loop_
_entity.id
_entity.type
_entity.pdbx_description
1 polymer ?
#
loop_
_entity_poly.entity_id
_entity_poly.type
_entity_poly.pdbx_seq_one_letter_code
_entity_poly.pdbx_strand_id
1 'polypeptide(L)'
;MSDIIPGSLSVSNDVIADIAGYAAMSCYGVVGMAEQQQGVESMRLLPGQRLRKGVLVSATENGLQLDLHIVLESGVNMKSVCQNLASSVSFTLSEIAQINPANLKVAIHIDALKSRG
;
A
#
# COMPACT_ATOMS: atom_id res chain seq x y z
N MET A 1 27.76 8.00 -23.03
CA MET A 1 27.05 8.90 -22.10
C MET A 1 25.59 8.83 -22.50
N SER A 2 24.73 8.34 -21.62
CA SER A 2 23.28 8.31 -21.85
C SER A 2 22.74 9.73 -21.67
N ASP A 3 22.25 10.33 -22.74
CA ASP A 3 21.56 11.62 -22.67
C ASP A 3 20.26 11.44 -21.88
N ILE A 4 20.11 12.20 -20.78
CA ILE A 4 18.89 12.23 -19.99
C ILE A 4 17.88 13.10 -20.74
N ILE A 5 16.87 12.47 -21.34
CA ILE A 5 15.77 13.18 -22.00
C ILE A 5 14.85 13.72 -20.90
N PRO A 6 14.61 15.05 -20.83
CA PRO A 6 13.69 15.61 -19.84
C PRO A 6 12.26 15.14 -20.11
N GLY A 7 11.61 14.62 -19.06
CA GLY A 7 10.24 14.12 -19.11
C GLY A 7 9.59 14.22 -17.74
N SER A 8 8.26 14.11 -17.71
CA SER A 8 7.47 14.10 -16.48
C SER A 8 6.71 12.78 -16.34
N LEU A 9 6.77 12.17 -15.16
CA LEU A 9 5.95 11.01 -14.79
C LEU A 9 4.79 11.48 -13.92
N SER A 10 3.57 11.11 -14.30
CA SER A 10 2.37 11.31 -13.47
C SER A 10 1.74 9.96 -13.20
N VAL A 11 1.54 9.64 -11.93
CA VAL A 11 0.95 8.38 -11.48
C VAL A 11 -0.30 8.70 -10.67
N SER A 12 -1.42 8.05 -11.00
CA SER A 12 -2.66 8.26 -10.24
C SER A 12 -2.59 7.58 -8.87
N ASN A 13 -3.32 8.13 -7.89
CA ASN A 13 -3.45 7.53 -6.56
C ASN A 13 -3.94 6.09 -6.61
N ASP A 14 -4.84 5.80 -7.56
CA ASP A 14 -5.35 4.45 -7.83
C ASP A 14 -4.24 3.45 -8.19
N VAL A 15 -3.30 3.86 -9.05
CA VAL A 15 -2.16 3.01 -9.44
C VAL A 15 -1.18 2.86 -8.28
N ILE A 16 -0.96 3.92 -7.50
CA ILE A 16 -0.15 3.84 -6.27
C ILE A 16 -0.76 2.85 -5.28
N ALA A 17 -2.08 2.90 -5.10
CA ALA A 17 -2.81 1.97 -4.24
C ALA A 17 -2.67 0.51 -4.72
N ASP A 18 -2.79 0.28 -6.04
CA ASP A 18 -2.61 -1.04 -6.64
C ASP A 18 -1.19 -1.59 -6.41
N ILE A 19 -0.16 -0.75 -6.60
CA ILE A 19 1.25 -1.14 -6.37
C ILE A 19 1.51 -1.45 -4.89
N ALA A 20 1.05 -0.58 -3.99
CA ALA A 20 1.22 -0.74 -2.56
C ALA A 20 0.48 -1.99 -2.04
N GLY A 21 -0.75 -2.21 -2.48
CA GLY A 21 -1.55 -3.39 -2.13
C GLY A 21 -0.91 -4.69 -2.64
N TYR A 22 -0.35 -4.68 -3.86
CA TYR A 22 0.39 -5.81 -4.39
C TYR A 22 1.65 -6.13 -3.57
N ALA A 23 2.46 -5.12 -3.25
CA ALA A 23 3.65 -5.28 -2.42
C ALA A 23 3.28 -5.78 -1.00
N ALA A 24 2.17 -5.27 -0.45
CA ALA A 24 1.68 -5.67 0.85
C ALA A 24 1.23 -7.13 0.91
N MET A 25 0.43 -7.56 -0.06
CA MET A 25 -0.04 -8.94 -0.18
C MET A 25 1.09 -9.95 -0.45
N SER A 26 2.25 -9.47 -0.91
CA SER A 26 3.44 -10.30 -1.14
C SER A 26 4.31 -10.45 0.11
N CYS A 27 4.03 -9.71 1.19
CA CYS A 27 4.78 -9.77 2.44
C CYS A 27 4.38 -10.96 3.31
N TYR A 28 5.38 -11.69 3.81
CA TYR A 28 5.16 -12.80 4.73
C TYR A 28 4.39 -12.36 5.97
N GLY A 29 3.35 -13.12 6.33
CA GLY A 29 2.48 -12.84 7.48
C GLY A 29 1.29 -11.93 7.16
N VAL A 30 1.21 -11.31 5.98
CA VAL A 30 0.00 -10.62 5.50
C VAL A 30 -0.88 -11.64 4.78
N VAL A 31 -2.11 -11.84 5.27
CA VAL A 31 -3.05 -12.85 4.71
C VAL A 31 -4.25 -12.22 4.01
N GLY A 32 -4.40 -10.90 4.12
CA GLY A 32 -5.44 -10.14 3.46
C GLY A 32 -5.34 -8.66 3.77
N MET A 33 -6.22 -7.89 3.15
CA MET A 33 -6.37 -6.45 3.37
C MET A 33 -7.83 -6.13 3.68
N ALA A 34 -8.05 -5.08 4.48
CA ALA A 34 -9.36 -4.68 4.98
C ALA A 34 -9.72 -3.27 4.49
N GLU A 35 -10.93 -3.07 4.01
CA GLU A 35 -11.38 -1.78 3.48
C GLU A 35 -11.87 -0.86 4.61
N GLN A 36 -11.36 0.37 4.69
CA GLN A 36 -12.06 1.43 5.42
C GLN A 36 -13.08 2.09 4.49
N GLN A 37 -14.37 1.86 4.76
CA GLN A 37 -15.43 2.65 4.13
C GLN A 37 -15.51 4.02 4.82
N GLN A 38 -14.89 5.03 4.23
CA GLN A 38 -15.23 6.42 4.55
C GLN A 38 -16.32 6.90 3.57
N GLY A 39 -17.58 6.74 3.99
CA GLY A 39 -18.66 7.66 3.60
C GLY A 39 -19.28 7.57 2.20
N VAL A 40 -19.54 6.39 1.61
CA VAL A 40 -20.34 6.34 0.37
C VAL A 40 -21.40 5.25 0.40
N GLU A 41 -22.65 5.69 0.59
CA GLU A 41 -23.83 4.95 0.18
C GLU A 41 -23.76 4.71 -1.34
N SER A 42 -23.72 3.45 -1.77
CA SER A 42 -23.87 3.00 -3.17
C SER A 42 -22.75 3.31 -4.18
N MET A 43 -21.55 2.74 -3.99
CA MET A 43 -20.65 2.47 -5.13
C MET A 43 -20.72 0.99 -5.49
N ARG A 44 -21.22 0.67 -6.70
CA ARG A 44 -21.16 -0.70 -7.24
C ARG A 44 -19.70 -1.08 -7.45
N LEU A 45 -19.16 -1.91 -6.58
CA LEU A 45 -17.78 -2.38 -6.64
C LEU A 45 -17.56 -3.19 -7.93
N LEU A 46 -16.60 -2.76 -8.76
CA LEU A 46 -16.19 -3.49 -9.95
C LEU A 46 -15.31 -4.69 -9.54
N PRO A 47 -15.45 -5.89 -10.17
CA PRO A 47 -14.75 -7.12 -9.78
C PRO A 47 -13.21 -7.09 -9.73
N GLY A 48 -12.55 -6.01 -10.19
CA GLY A 48 -11.09 -5.87 -10.19
C GLY A 48 -10.50 -4.96 -9.11
N GLN A 49 -11.28 -4.16 -8.37
CA GLN A 49 -10.74 -3.21 -7.38
C GLN A 49 -10.35 -3.85 -6.02
N ARG A 50 -10.29 -5.19 -5.94
CA ARG A 50 -10.10 -5.90 -4.66
C ARG A 50 -8.72 -5.67 -4.03
N LEU A 51 -7.67 -5.42 -4.81
CA LEU A 51 -6.32 -5.16 -4.29
C LEU A 51 -6.20 -3.78 -3.62
N ARG A 52 -7.06 -2.82 -4.01
CA ARG A 52 -7.11 -1.47 -3.44
C ARG A 52 -7.73 -1.43 -2.05
N LYS A 53 -8.51 -2.46 -1.71
CA LYS A 53 -9.27 -2.52 -0.46
C LYS A 53 -8.28 -2.54 0.69
N GLY A 54 -8.19 -1.43 1.41
CA GLY A 54 -7.25 -1.25 2.51
C GLY A 54 -5.98 -0.50 2.18
N VAL A 55 -5.90 0.19 1.05
CA VAL A 55 -4.89 1.22 0.82
C VAL A 55 -5.57 2.56 0.63
N LEU A 56 -5.32 3.50 1.54
CA LEU A 56 -5.70 4.89 1.36
C LEU A 56 -4.46 5.70 0.99
N VAL A 57 -4.56 6.47 -0.09
CA VAL A 57 -3.48 7.31 -0.62
C VAL A 57 -3.89 8.76 -0.48
N SER A 58 -3.10 9.53 0.28
CA SER A 58 -3.35 10.96 0.52
C SER A 58 -2.11 11.79 0.23
N ALA A 59 -2.27 12.85 -0.54
CA ALA A 59 -1.24 13.86 -0.69
C ALA A 59 -1.28 14.81 0.51
N THR A 60 -0.12 15.09 1.10
CA THR A 60 0.07 16.01 2.23
C THR A 60 1.12 17.06 1.86
N GLU A 61 1.24 18.12 2.65
CA GLU A 61 2.27 19.15 2.46
C GLU A 61 3.70 18.58 2.51
N ASN A 62 3.89 17.48 3.24
CA ASN A 62 5.20 16.83 3.43
C ASN A 62 5.45 15.67 2.46
N GLY A 63 4.57 15.45 1.48
CA GLY A 63 4.66 14.35 0.53
C GLY A 63 3.46 13.41 0.57
N LEU A 64 3.68 12.15 0.23
CA LEU A 64 2.63 11.14 0.11
C LEU A 64 2.46 10.36 1.42
N GLN A 65 1.22 10.23 1.88
CA GLN A 65 0.84 9.33 2.97
C GLN A 65 0.07 8.13 2.44
N LEU A 66 0.46 6.95 2.88
CA LEU A 66 -0.20 5.67 2.66
C LEU A 66 -0.68 5.11 3.99
N ASP A 67 -1.96 4.81 4.08
CA ASP A 67 -2.54 4.06 5.19
C ASP A 67 -2.91 2.66 4.69
N LEU A 68 -2.24 1.65 5.23
CA LEU A 68 -2.41 0.24 4.90
C LEU A 68 -3.21 -0.45 5.99
N HIS A 69 -4.38 -0.97 5.65
CA HIS A 69 -5.24 -1.76 6.51
C HIS A 69 -5.11 -3.24 6.16
N ILE A 70 -4.49 -4.00 7.07
CA ILE A 70 -4.06 -5.37 6.81
C ILE A 70 -4.66 -6.37 7.79
N VAL A 71 -4.76 -7.61 7.35
CA VAL A 71 -5.04 -8.79 8.17
C VAL A 71 -3.76 -9.60 8.25
N LEU A 72 -3.30 -9.88 9.47
CA LEU A 72 -2.09 -10.67 9.70
C LEU A 72 -2.40 -12.13 10.05
N GLU A 73 -1.46 -13.01 9.77
CA GLU A 73 -1.48 -14.40 10.24
C GLU A 73 -1.27 -14.44 11.77
N SER A 74 -2.08 -15.23 12.47
CA SER A 74 -1.91 -15.44 13.91
C SER A 74 -0.57 -16.13 14.20
N GLY A 75 0.16 -15.64 15.21
CA GLY A 75 1.42 -16.23 15.65
C GLY A 75 2.68 -15.67 14.97
N VAL A 76 2.54 -14.72 14.03
CA VAL A 76 3.69 -13.99 13.47
C VAL A 76 4.19 -12.90 14.40
N ASN A 77 5.46 -12.53 14.27
CA ASN A 77 6.00 -11.35 14.94
C ASN A 77 5.51 -10.08 14.24
N MET A 78 4.44 -9.47 14.77
CA MET A 78 3.79 -8.28 14.20
C MET A 78 4.79 -7.16 13.91
N LYS A 79 5.74 -6.90 14.82
CA LYS A 79 6.74 -5.84 14.64
C LYS A 79 7.62 -6.10 13.42
N SER A 80 8.14 -7.32 13.30
CA SER A 80 8.97 -7.70 12.15
C SER A 80 8.18 -7.67 10.84
N VAL A 81 6.93 -8.15 10.85
CA VAL A 81 6.05 -8.11 9.66
C VAL A 81 5.77 -6.67 9.24
N CYS A 82 5.42 -5.77 10.16
CA CYS A 82 5.16 -4.37 9.82
C CYS A 82 6.41 -3.65 9.29
N GLN A 83 7.60 -3.92 9.85
CA GLN A 83 8.85 -3.35 9.35
C GLN A 83 9.18 -3.82 7.94
N ASN A 84 9.03 -5.12 7.68
CA ASN A 84 9.22 -5.70 6.36
C ASN A 84 8.20 -5.15 5.35
N LEU A 85 6.94 -5.05 5.76
CA LEU A 85 5.84 -4.52 4.95
C LEU A 85 6.11 -3.07 4.53
N ALA A 86 6.43 -2.18 5.48
CA ALA A 86 6.72 -0.79 5.18
C ALA A 86 7.92 -0.65 4.23
N SER A 87 8.97 -1.45 4.46
CA SER A 87 10.17 -1.48 3.62
C SER A 87 9.86 -1.96 2.21
N SER A 88 9.10 -3.04 2.06
CA SER A 88 8.71 -3.60 0.76
C SER A 88 7.85 -2.61 -0.04
N VAL A 89 6.84 -2.02 0.58
CA VAL A 89 5.96 -1.05 -0.09
C VAL A 89 6.73 0.19 -0.53
N SER A 90 7.57 0.75 0.35
CA SER A 90 8.40 1.92 0.04
C SER A 90 9.37 1.63 -1.10
N PHE A 91 10.05 0.48 -1.06
CA PHE A 91 10.96 0.04 -2.11
C PHE A 91 10.23 -0.14 -3.45
N THR A 92 9.11 -0.86 -3.49
CA THR A 92 8.37 -1.09 -4.72
C THR A 92 7.83 0.20 -5.35
N LEU A 93 7.36 1.15 -4.54
CA LEU A 93 6.90 2.45 -5.04
C LEU A 93 8.05 3.33 -5.55
N SER A 94 9.21 3.26 -4.91
CA SER A 94 10.42 3.92 -5.41
C SER A 94 10.84 3.36 -6.78
N GLU A 95 10.82 2.03 -6.94
CA GLU A 95 11.24 1.39 -8.19
C GLU A 95 10.25 1.61 -9.34
N ILE A 96 8.95 1.48 -9.08
CA ILE A 96 7.92 1.49 -10.14
C ILE A 96 7.40 2.91 -10.41
N ALA A 97 7.07 3.66 -9.35
CA ALA A 97 6.42 4.96 -9.45
C ALA A 97 7.40 6.13 -9.29
N GLN A 98 8.71 5.86 -9.10
CA GLN A 98 9.76 6.85 -8.87
C GLN A 98 9.45 7.81 -7.71
N ILE A 99 8.72 7.31 -6.71
CA ILE A 99 8.38 8.07 -5.50
C ILE A 99 9.58 8.06 -4.57
N ASN A 100 10.07 9.23 -4.19
CA ASN A 100 11.18 9.34 -3.25
C ASN A 100 10.75 8.85 -1.85
N PRO A 101 11.42 7.84 -1.27
CA PRO A 101 11.11 7.34 0.08
C PRO A 101 11.15 8.41 1.18
N ALA A 102 11.95 9.48 1.02
CA ALA A 102 12.03 10.58 1.98
C ALA A 102 10.71 11.36 2.12
N ASN A 103 9.89 11.35 1.06
CA ASN A 103 8.60 12.04 1.00
C ASN A 103 7.44 11.04 1.11
N LEU A 104 7.70 9.81 1.55
CA LEU A 104 6.71 8.75 1.67
C LEU A 104 6.53 8.36 3.14
N LYS A 105 5.31 8.47 3.63
CA LYS A 105 4.93 8.00 4.97
C LYS A 105 4.00 6.80 4.84
N VAL A 106 4.39 5.66 5.39
CA VAL A 106 3.56 4.44 5.41
C VAL A 106 3.08 4.19 6.83
N ALA A 107 1.77 4.30 7.05
CA ALA A 107 1.09 3.90 8.27
C ALA A 107 0.46 2.52 8.06
N ILE A 108 0.60 1.64 9.06
CA ILE A 108 0.08 0.28 9.02
C ILE A 108 -0.91 0.11 10.16
N HIS A 109 -2.13 -0.26 9.79
CA HIS A 109 -3.26 -0.57 10.66
C HIS A 109 -3.54 -2.07 10.57
N ILE A 110 -3.51 -2.74 11.71
CA ILE A 110 -3.78 -4.18 11.80
C ILE A 110 -5.24 -4.34 12.22
N ASP A 111 -6.08 -4.71 11.27
CA ASP A 111 -7.54 -4.73 11.47
C ASP A 111 -8.03 -6.09 11.98
N ALA A 112 -7.30 -7.18 11.67
CA ALA A 112 -7.62 -8.51 12.18
C ALA A 112 -6.39 -9.43 12.20
N LEU A 113 -6.50 -10.49 13.00
CA LEU A 113 -5.60 -11.64 13.00
C LEU A 113 -6.37 -12.88 12.53
N LYS A 114 -5.79 -13.68 11.65
CA LYS A 114 -6.42 -14.89 11.11
C LYS A 114 -5.48 -16.09 11.27
N SER A 115 -6.00 -17.18 11.81
CA SER A 115 -5.29 -18.47 11.79
C SER A 115 -5.30 -19.05 10.38
N ARG A 116 -4.16 -19.59 9.94
CA ARG A 116 -4.08 -20.38 8.72
C ARG A 116 -4.84 -21.69 8.96
N GLY A 117 -6.06 -21.77 8.42
CA GLY A 117 -6.86 -23.00 8.35
C GLY A 117 -6.53 -23.77 7.09
#